data_AF-R6DCG6-F1
#
_entry.id   AF-R6DCG6-F1
#
_cell.length_a   1.000
_cell.length_b   1.000
_cell.length_c   1.000
_cell.angle_alpha   90.00
_cell.angle_beta   90.00
_cell.angle_gamma   90.00
#
_symmetry.space_group_name_H-M   'P 1'
#
loop_
_entity.id
_entity.type
_entity.pdbx_description
1 polymer ?
#
loop_
_entity_poly.entity_id
_entity_poly.type
_entity_poly.pdbx_seq_one_letter_code
_entity_poly.pdbx_strand_id
1 'polypeptide(L)'
;MAGRDPRFSQLIKNDAYLTDEEKEKANYDDNYVDKFHLTGYHTIKGYIPDLPSGYYVEFTDGIAYRYAETLLINAEAKAELKTLTQDDLDNTINKLRDRAGMPHLKKEVGFTDPNWPDYGYTLSAILQEIRRERRVELAGEGFRFDDLCRWKAGHLLDNVMTYVGKKLSNGKYAIVYPNYTNDDLSYQEGKSRKWDDKMYLYPIATGELQRNPQLLPQNPGW
;
A
#
# COMPACT_ATOMS: atom_id res chain seq x y z
N MET A 1 -14.62 -8.94 6.59
CA MET A 1 -14.27 -7.53 6.30
C MET A 1 -14.74 -6.52 7.37
N ALA A 2 -15.50 -6.93 8.40
CA ALA A 2 -15.99 -6.00 9.42
C ALA A 2 -14.86 -5.17 10.07
N GLY A 3 -15.10 -3.88 10.28
CA GLY A 3 -14.14 -2.96 10.92
C GLY A 3 -12.96 -2.52 10.05
N ARG A 4 -12.96 -2.81 8.74
CA ARG A 4 -11.97 -2.31 7.79
C ARG A 4 -12.50 -1.08 7.03
N ASP A 5 -11.58 -0.31 6.43
CA ASP A 5 -11.94 0.76 5.50
C ASP A 5 -12.78 0.16 4.35
N PRO A 6 -13.93 0.76 3.97
CA PRO A 6 -14.81 0.25 2.92
C PRO A 6 -14.10 0.04 1.58
N ARG A 7 -13.04 0.80 1.28
CA ARG A 7 -12.25 0.61 0.05
C ARG A 7 -11.53 -0.74 0.02
N PHE A 8 -11.35 -1.41 1.15
CA PHE A 8 -10.77 -2.76 1.17
C PHE A 8 -11.55 -3.72 0.27
N SER A 9 -12.88 -3.65 0.24
CA SER A 9 -13.71 -4.50 -0.63
C SER A 9 -13.64 -4.13 -2.11
N GLN A 10 -13.14 -2.94 -2.45
CA GLN A 10 -12.89 -2.51 -3.83
C GLN A 10 -11.48 -2.92 -4.31
N LEU A 11 -10.59 -3.21 -3.36
CA LEU A 11 -9.19 -3.57 -3.63
C LEU A 11 -8.99 -5.07 -3.66
N ILE A 12 -9.64 -5.80 -2.75
CA ILE A 12 -9.42 -7.24 -2.54
C ILE A 12 -10.71 -8.02 -2.84
N LYS A 13 -10.57 -9.14 -3.56
CA LYS A 13 -11.66 -10.07 -3.84
C LYS A 13 -12.34 -10.46 -2.53
N ASN A 14 -13.66 -10.45 -2.55
CA ASN A 14 -14.49 -10.78 -1.39
C ASN A 14 -15.64 -11.71 -1.80
N ASP A 15 -16.46 -12.09 -0.82
CA ASP A 15 -17.56 -13.05 -0.96
C ASP A 15 -18.58 -12.70 -2.05
N ALA A 16 -18.68 -11.42 -2.45
CA ALA A 16 -19.54 -11.01 -3.58
C ALA A 16 -19.07 -11.58 -4.93
N TYR A 17 -17.81 -12.00 -5.02
CA TYR A 17 -17.21 -12.61 -6.21
C TYR A 17 -17.11 -14.13 -6.12
N LEU A 18 -17.77 -14.75 -5.14
CA LEU A 18 -17.73 -16.18 -4.89
C LEU A 18 -19.08 -16.84 -5.16
N THR A 19 -19.04 -18.01 -5.78
CA THR A 19 -20.22 -18.88 -5.93
C THR A 19 -20.61 -19.47 -4.58
N ASP A 20 -21.85 -19.94 -4.46
CA ASP A 20 -22.30 -20.57 -3.22
C ASP A 20 -21.54 -21.88 -2.94
N GLU A 21 -21.17 -22.63 -3.98
CA GLU A 21 -20.30 -23.81 -3.85
C GLU A 21 -18.91 -23.45 -3.29
N GLU A 22 -18.33 -22.33 -3.71
CA GLU A 22 -17.04 -21.86 -3.18
C GLU A 22 -17.14 -21.51 -1.69
N LYS A 23 -18.26 -20.89 -1.27
CA LYS A 23 -18.52 -20.53 0.13
C LYS A 23 -18.75 -21.74 1.03
N GLU A 24 -19.29 -22.83 0.50
CA GLU A 24 -19.59 -24.05 1.26
C GLU A 24 -18.35 -24.94 1.52
N LYS A 25 -17.21 -24.69 0.84
CA LYS A 25 -15.98 -25.46 1.06
C LYS A 25 -15.43 -25.21 2.47
N ALA A 26 -15.26 -26.29 3.23
CA ALA A 26 -14.59 -26.23 4.53
C ALA A 26 -13.18 -25.63 4.39
N ASN A 27 -12.82 -24.72 5.29
CA ASN A 27 -11.56 -23.96 5.27
C ASN A 27 -11.31 -23.19 3.96
N TYR A 28 -12.36 -22.75 3.24
CA TYR A 28 -12.25 -21.95 2.02
C TYR A 28 -11.24 -20.79 2.18
N ASP A 29 -11.33 -20.06 3.30
CA ASP A 29 -10.45 -18.91 3.55
C ASP A 29 -8.97 -19.35 3.64
N ASP A 30 -8.66 -20.44 4.34
CA ASP A 30 -7.27 -20.95 4.40
C ASP A 30 -6.81 -21.53 3.05
N ASN A 31 -7.70 -22.21 2.32
CA ASN A 31 -7.41 -22.77 0.99
C ASN A 31 -7.12 -21.68 -0.05
N TYR A 32 -7.53 -20.44 0.20
CA TYR A 32 -7.21 -19.29 -0.64
C TYR A 32 -5.73 -18.89 -0.58
N VAL A 33 -4.95 -19.49 0.32
CA VAL A 33 -3.48 -19.38 0.30
C VAL A 33 -2.92 -20.51 -0.56
N ASP A 34 -2.72 -20.22 -1.84
CA ASP A 34 -2.18 -21.17 -2.81
C ASP A 34 -0.99 -20.59 -3.59
N LYS A 35 -0.50 -21.35 -4.57
CA LYS A 35 0.64 -20.95 -5.42
C LYS A 35 0.39 -19.70 -6.28
N PHE A 36 -0.87 -19.27 -6.41
CA PHE A 36 -1.28 -18.08 -7.16
C PHE A 36 -1.60 -16.90 -6.22
N HIS A 37 -1.92 -17.18 -4.95
CA HIS A 37 -2.33 -16.20 -3.94
C HIS A 37 -1.59 -16.43 -2.62
N LEU A 38 -0.26 -16.32 -2.63
CA LEU A 38 0.60 -16.62 -1.47
C LEU A 38 0.28 -15.79 -0.21
N THR A 39 -0.35 -14.61 -0.37
CA THR A 39 -0.79 -13.77 0.75
C THR A 39 -2.19 -14.12 1.25
N GLY A 40 -2.93 -14.97 0.55
CA GLY A 40 -4.36 -15.19 0.81
C GLY A 40 -5.25 -14.00 0.45
N TYR A 41 -4.72 -13.01 -0.28
CA TYR A 41 -5.46 -11.88 -0.83
C TYR A 41 -5.32 -11.86 -2.35
N HIS A 42 -6.39 -11.51 -3.04
CA HIS A 42 -6.41 -11.32 -4.48
C HIS A 42 -6.84 -9.89 -4.80
N THR A 43 -5.94 -9.12 -5.42
CA THR A 43 -6.23 -7.75 -5.83
C THR A 43 -7.21 -7.74 -7.01
N ILE A 44 -8.31 -7.02 -6.87
CA ILE A 44 -9.34 -6.82 -7.91
C ILE A 44 -9.37 -5.38 -8.44
N LYS A 45 -8.43 -4.53 -8.00
CA LYS A 45 -8.32 -3.18 -8.53
C LYS A 45 -7.93 -3.24 -10.01
N GLY A 46 -8.73 -2.61 -10.86
CA GLY A 46 -8.57 -2.69 -12.32
C GLY A 46 -9.24 -3.91 -12.96
N TYR A 47 -9.83 -4.82 -12.16
CA TYR A 47 -10.63 -5.93 -12.70
C TYR A 47 -11.99 -5.41 -13.19
N ILE A 48 -12.39 -5.84 -14.40
CA ILE A 48 -13.68 -5.50 -14.99
C ILE A 48 -14.59 -6.74 -14.89
N PRO A 49 -15.63 -6.71 -14.03
CA PRO A 49 -16.45 -7.89 -13.76
C PRO A 49 -17.38 -8.30 -14.91
N ASP A 50 -17.73 -7.35 -15.79
CA ASP A 50 -18.73 -7.56 -16.85
C ASP A 50 -18.12 -7.99 -18.19
N LEU A 51 -16.84 -8.34 -18.24
CA LEU A 51 -16.22 -8.80 -19.49
C LEU A 51 -16.75 -10.19 -19.89
N PRO A 52 -17.26 -10.36 -21.13
CA PRO A 52 -17.70 -11.66 -21.61
C PRO A 52 -16.53 -12.65 -21.65
N SER A 53 -16.69 -13.81 -21.02
CA SER A 53 -15.70 -14.89 -21.08
C SER A 53 -15.48 -15.33 -22.54
N GLY A 54 -14.25 -15.19 -23.07
CA GLY A 54 -13.89 -15.70 -24.40
C GLY A 54 -13.13 -14.73 -25.31
N TYR A 55 -12.85 -13.50 -24.87
CA TYR A 55 -12.00 -12.58 -25.63
C TYR A 55 -10.51 -12.90 -25.40
N TYR A 56 -9.79 -13.21 -26.48
CA TYR A 56 -8.35 -13.50 -26.46
C TYR A 56 -7.46 -12.27 -26.23
N VAL A 57 -8.06 -11.07 -26.18
CA VAL A 57 -7.38 -9.81 -25.90
C VAL A 57 -8.28 -8.96 -25.03
N GLU A 58 -7.84 -8.74 -23.80
CA GLU A 58 -8.49 -7.87 -22.82
C GLU A 58 -7.60 -6.65 -22.59
N PHE A 59 -8.21 -5.47 -22.50
CA PHE A 59 -7.51 -4.23 -22.22
C PHE A 59 -8.12 -3.59 -20.99
N THR A 60 -7.27 -3.04 -20.13
CA THR A 60 -7.66 -2.12 -19.07
C THR A 60 -6.84 -0.86 -19.26
N ASP A 61 -7.49 0.30 -19.23
CA ASP A 61 -6.78 1.56 -19.36
C ASP A 61 -5.86 1.78 -18.15
N GLY A 62 -4.58 2.04 -18.44
CA GLY A 62 -3.62 2.43 -17.43
C GLY A 62 -3.91 3.85 -16.94
N ILE A 63 -4.05 4.02 -15.63
CA ILE A 63 -4.23 5.33 -15.03
C ILE A 63 -2.85 5.99 -14.90
N ALA A 64 -2.56 6.96 -15.78
CA ALA A 64 -1.35 7.78 -15.66
C ALA A 64 -1.50 8.84 -14.55
N TYR A 65 -2.65 9.52 -14.52
CA TYR A 65 -3.02 10.49 -13.49
C TYR A 65 -4.52 10.40 -13.23
N ARG A 66 -4.94 10.57 -11.97
CA ARG A 66 -6.35 10.71 -11.64
C ARG A 66 -6.58 11.78 -10.58
N TYR A 67 -7.74 12.41 -10.67
CA TYR A 67 -8.09 13.58 -9.85
C TYR A 67 -7.92 13.36 -8.34
N ALA A 68 -8.15 12.14 -7.84
CA ALA A 68 -7.95 11.84 -6.43
C ALA A 68 -6.51 12.08 -5.94
N GLU A 69 -5.51 11.80 -6.78
CA GLU A 69 -4.12 12.05 -6.45
C GLU A 69 -3.87 13.55 -6.27
N THR A 70 -4.43 14.39 -7.15
CA THR A 70 -4.35 15.85 -7.07
C THR A 70 -4.95 16.37 -5.75
N LEU A 71 -6.09 15.81 -5.33
CA LEU A 71 -6.73 16.17 -4.06
C LEU A 71 -5.86 15.80 -2.86
N LEU A 72 -5.25 14.62 -2.89
CA LEU A 72 -4.34 14.16 -1.84
C LEU A 72 -3.06 15.01 -1.76
N ILE A 73 -2.45 15.34 -2.91
CA ILE A 73 -1.27 16.21 -2.98
C ILE A 73 -1.59 17.59 -2.41
N ASN A 74 -2.74 18.17 -2.75
CA ASN A 74 -3.17 19.47 -2.22
C ASN A 74 -3.32 19.43 -0.68
N ALA A 75 -4.02 18.43 -0.16
CA ALA A 75 -4.19 18.26 1.29
C ALA A 75 -2.86 18.10 2.02
N GLU A 76 -1.96 17.25 1.50
CA GLU A 76 -0.64 17.02 2.08
C GLU A 76 0.22 18.30 2.05
N ALA A 77 0.28 19.00 0.91
CA ALA A 77 1.04 20.23 0.77
C ALA A 77 0.55 21.32 1.74
N LYS A 78 -0.77 21.52 1.86
CA LYS A 78 -1.34 22.49 2.82
C LYS A 78 -1.09 22.12 4.27
N ALA A 79 -1.09 20.82 4.59
CA ALA A 79 -0.78 20.34 5.93
C ALA A 79 0.70 20.58 6.29
N GLU A 80 1.63 20.28 5.39
CA GLU A 80 3.07 20.54 5.56
C GLU A 80 3.36 22.05 5.67
N LEU A 81 2.66 22.89 4.88
CA LEU A 81 2.74 24.36 4.96
C LEU A 81 2.04 24.96 6.19
N LYS A 82 1.35 24.15 6.99
CA LYS A 82 0.55 24.57 8.16
C LYS A 82 -0.56 25.57 7.82
N THR A 83 -1.05 25.55 6.58
CA THR A 83 -2.14 26.41 6.07
C THR A 83 -3.46 25.66 5.92
N LEU A 84 -3.48 24.35 6.18
CA LEU A 84 -4.67 23.51 6.06
C LEU A 84 -5.84 24.02 6.94
N THR A 85 -7.00 24.19 6.31
CA THR A 85 -8.29 24.49 6.94
C THR A 85 -9.25 23.30 6.86
N GLN A 86 -10.38 23.37 7.57
CA GLN A 86 -11.43 22.35 7.41
C GLN A 86 -12.03 22.40 5.99
N ASP A 87 -12.24 23.59 5.44
CA ASP A 87 -12.75 23.77 4.07
C ASP A 87 -11.81 23.13 3.03
N ASP A 88 -10.50 23.12 3.27
CA ASP A 88 -9.55 22.42 2.40
C ASP A 88 -9.78 20.90 2.43
N LEU A 89 -10.00 20.32 3.61
CA LEU A 89 -10.33 18.89 3.75
C LEU A 89 -11.66 18.56 3.09
N ASP A 90 -12.67 19.42 3.28
CA ASP A 90 -14.02 19.29 2.71
C ASP A 90 -14.01 19.33 1.17
N ASN A 91 -13.07 20.06 0.59
CA ASN A 91 -12.85 20.14 -0.85
C ASN A 91 -11.82 19.14 -1.41
N THR A 92 -11.15 18.35 -0.56
CA THR A 92 -10.13 17.37 -0.96
C THR A 92 -10.42 15.98 -0.43
N ILE A 93 -9.90 15.61 0.73
CA ILE A 93 -10.00 14.28 1.33
C ILE A 93 -11.45 13.87 1.56
N ASN A 94 -12.31 14.78 2.02
CA ASN A 94 -13.69 14.43 2.31
C ASN A 94 -14.50 14.15 1.04
N LYS A 95 -14.12 14.70 -0.13
CA LYS A 95 -14.67 14.26 -1.41
C LYS A 95 -14.36 12.80 -1.71
N LEU A 96 -13.15 12.35 -1.37
CA LEU A 96 -12.73 10.96 -1.56
C LEU A 96 -13.45 10.03 -0.58
N ARG A 97 -13.58 10.48 0.67
CA ARG A 97 -14.23 9.74 1.76
C ARG A 97 -15.74 9.62 1.54
N ASP A 98 -16.42 10.67 1.10
CA ASP A 98 -17.84 10.62 0.68
C ASP A 98 -18.06 9.55 -0.39
N ARG A 99 -17.25 9.58 -1.44
CA ARG A 99 -17.31 8.61 -2.55
C ARG A 99 -16.99 7.17 -2.11
N ALA A 100 -16.23 7.00 -1.03
CA ALA A 100 -15.90 5.72 -0.43
C ALA A 100 -16.83 5.29 0.73
N GLY A 101 -17.80 6.11 1.13
CA GLY A 101 -18.66 5.85 2.29
C GLY A 101 -17.93 5.95 3.64
N MET A 102 -16.89 6.78 3.74
CA MET A 102 -16.11 7.02 4.94
C MET A 102 -16.55 8.32 5.66
N PRO A 103 -16.59 8.35 7.00
CA PRO A 103 -16.89 9.58 7.75
C PRO A 103 -15.89 10.68 7.45
N HIS A 104 -16.32 11.94 7.41
CA HIS A 104 -15.42 13.07 7.15
C HIS A 104 -14.24 13.15 8.13
N LEU A 105 -13.07 13.46 7.60
CA LEU A 105 -11.88 13.81 8.36
C LEU A 105 -12.03 15.25 8.87
N LYS A 106 -11.80 15.43 10.17
CA LYS A 106 -11.72 16.75 10.81
C LYS A 106 -10.27 17.19 10.92
N LYS A 107 -10.01 18.49 10.79
CA LYS A 107 -8.69 19.08 11.00
C LYS A 107 -8.14 18.75 12.40
N GLU A 108 -9.01 18.89 13.40
CA GLU A 108 -8.73 18.47 14.77
C GLU A 108 -9.08 16.99 14.92
N VAL A 109 -8.11 16.11 14.61
CA VAL A 109 -8.29 14.65 14.66
C VAL A 109 -8.63 14.18 16.09
N GLY A 110 -8.07 14.83 17.11
CA GLY A 110 -8.37 14.56 18.53
C GLY A 110 -7.80 13.25 19.08
N PHE A 111 -7.07 12.48 18.27
CA PHE A 111 -6.35 11.29 18.69
C PHE A 111 -5.08 11.10 17.84
N THR A 112 -4.17 10.27 18.34
CA THR A 112 -3.04 9.72 17.58
C THR A 112 -3.25 8.23 17.47
N ASP A 113 -3.03 7.63 16.29
CA ASP A 113 -3.09 6.18 16.16
C ASP A 113 -1.92 5.56 16.96
N PRO A 114 -2.19 4.77 18.01
CA PRO A 114 -1.13 4.17 18.82
C PRO A 114 -0.29 3.16 18.02
N ASN A 115 -0.79 2.68 16.89
CA ASN A 115 -0.09 1.78 15.97
C ASN A 115 0.47 2.51 14.74
N TRP A 116 0.59 3.84 14.78
CA TRP A 116 1.19 4.57 13.69
C TRP A 116 2.64 4.10 13.46
N PRO A 117 3.03 3.75 12.22
CA PRO A 117 4.40 3.38 11.91
C PRO A 117 5.39 4.50 12.27
N ASP A 118 6.49 4.15 12.93
CA ASP A 118 7.56 5.10 13.24
C ASP A 118 8.32 5.47 11.96
N TYR A 119 8.11 6.70 11.47
CA TYR A 119 8.79 7.21 10.27
C TYR A 119 10.22 7.70 10.59
N GLY A 120 10.68 7.59 11.85
CA GLY A 120 11.96 8.15 12.31
C GLY A 120 11.85 9.64 12.69
N TYR A 121 10.65 10.21 12.63
CA TYR A 121 10.34 11.58 13.04
C TYR A 121 8.85 11.72 13.40
N THR A 122 8.54 12.77 14.15
CA THR A 122 7.16 13.03 14.61
C THR A 122 6.32 13.64 13.49
N LEU A 123 5.13 13.07 13.29
CA LEU A 123 4.09 13.61 12.42
C LEU A 123 2.92 14.13 13.25
N SER A 124 2.33 15.25 12.82
CA SER A 124 1.05 15.70 13.39
C SER A 124 -0.05 14.69 13.10
N ALA A 125 -1.04 14.56 13.99
CA ALA A 125 -2.14 13.62 13.81
C ALA A 125 -2.86 13.79 12.46
N ILE A 126 -3.00 15.03 11.99
CA ILE A 126 -3.61 15.31 10.68
C ILE A 126 -2.75 14.82 9.51
N LEU A 127 -1.41 14.97 9.56
CA LEU A 127 -0.52 14.43 8.53
C LEU A 127 -0.53 12.90 8.53
N GLN A 128 -0.63 12.26 9.70
CA GLN A 128 -0.80 10.81 9.79
C GLN A 128 -2.05 10.37 9.01
N GLU A 129 -3.20 11.00 9.27
CA GLU A 129 -4.44 10.64 8.57
C GLU A 129 -4.42 10.97 7.07
N ILE A 130 -3.82 12.09 6.65
CA ILE A 130 -3.63 12.41 5.22
C ILE A 130 -2.78 11.34 4.52
N ARG A 131 -1.67 10.92 5.12
CA ARG A 131 -0.79 9.89 4.55
C ARG A 131 -1.44 8.51 4.58
N ARG A 132 -2.30 8.22 5.57
CA ARG A 132 -3.15 7.01 5.61
C ARG A 132 -4.13 7.02 4.45
N GLU A 133 -4.81 8.13 4.23
CA GLU A 133 -5.77 8.31 3.15
C GLU A 133 -5.10 8.09 1.78
N ARG A 134 -3.92 8.68 1.58
CA ARG A 134 -3.11 8.47 0.36
C ARG A 134 -2.74 7.00 0.16
N ARG A 135 -2.28 6.33 1.22
CA ARG A 135 -1.92 4.90 1.18
C ARG A 135 -3.11 4.01 0.77
N VAL A 136 -4.31 4.28 1.29
CA VAL A 136 -5.50 3.46 1.02
C VAL A 136 -6.06 3.76 -0.36
N GLU A 137 -6.23 5.03 -0.69
CA GLU A 137 -6.82 5.47 -1.94
C GLU A 137 -6.01 5.00 -3.16
N LEU A 138 -4.67 5.14 -3.08
CA LEU A 138 -3.74 4.82 -4.18
C LEU A 138 -3.11 3.42 -4.06
N ALA A 139 -3.67 2.54 -3.21
CA ALA A 139 -3.17 1.18 -3.08
C ALA A 139 -3.21 0.45 -4.44
N GLY A 140 -2.09 -0.18 -4.83
CA GLY A 140 -1.97 -0.88 -6.11
C GLY A 140 -1.69 0.00 -7.33
N GLU A 141 -1.49 1.31 -7.16
CA GLU A 141 -1.26 2.26 -8.27
C GLU A 141 0.21 2.72 -8.39
N GLY A 142 1.16 2.04 -7.75
CA GLY A 142 2.60 2.34 -7.89
C GLY A 142 3.16 3.41 -6.95
N PHE A 143 2.33 4.19 -6.26
CA PHE A 143 2.80 5.32 -5.44
C PHE A 143 3.52 4.96 -4.13
N ARG A 144 3.28 3.75 -3.58
CA ARG A 144 3.68 3.45 -2.19
C ARG A 144 5.20 3.49 -1.98
N PHE A 145 5.98 3.05 -2.97
CA PHE A 145 7.44 3.06 -2.86
C PHE A 145 7.96 4.50 -2.85
N ASP A 146 7.54 5.30 -3.84
CA ASP A 146 7.94 6.71 -3.94
C ASP A 146 7.48 7.55 -2.74
N ASP A 147 6.28 7.27 -2.22
CA ASP A 147 5.78 7.88 -0.98
C ASP A 147 6.70 7.57 0.22
N LEU A 148 7.11 6.31 0.40
CA LEU A 148 8.06 5.95 1.47
C LEU A 148 9.43 6.61 1.25
N CYS A 149 9.90 6.70 0.02
CA CYS A 149 11.17 7.33 -0.32
C CYS A 149 11.16 8.84 -0.02
N ARG A 150 10.16 9.58 -0.52
CA ARG A 150 10.06 11.03 -0.30
C ARG A 150 9.75 11.40 1.15
N TRP A 151 9.10 10.52 1.90
CA TRP A 151 8.90 10.68 3.34
C TRP A 151 10.10 10.25 4.16
N LYS A 152 11.17 9.72 3.54
CA LYS A 152 12.35 9.17 4.23
C LYS A 152 11.97 8.11 5.28
N ALA A 153 11.02 7.24 4.92
CA ALA A 153 10.48 6.19 5.77
C ALA A 153 10.76 4.79 5.20
N GLY A 154 11.87 4.63 4.47
CA GLY A 154 12.24 3.40 3.79
C GLY A 154 12.51 2.23 4.74
N HIS A 155 13.02 2.50 5.94
CA HIS A 155 13.26 1.48 6.99
C HIS A 155 11.99 0.74 7.41
N LEU A 156 10.79 1.26 7.13
CA LEU A 156 9.54 0.54 7.34
C LEU A 156 9.42 -0.73 6.48
N LEU A 157 10.25 -0.87 5.43
CA LEU A 157 10.32 -2.07 4.61
C LEU A 157 11.06 -3.22 5.30
N ASP A 158 11.73 -2.97 6.43
CA ASP A 158 12.38 -3.99 7.29
C ASP A 158 11.38 -4.69 8.21
N ASN A 159 10.10 -4.36 8.06
CA ASN A 159 9.04 -5.00 8.80
C ASN A 159 8.65 -6.32 8.14
N VAL A 160 8.70 -7.41 8.92
CA VAL A 160 8.27 -8.75 8.52
C VAL A 160 6.85 -8.78 7.96
N MET A 161 5.99 -7.87 8.46
CA MET A 161 4.62 -7.71 7.99
C MET A 161 4.51 -7.26 6.52
N THR A 162 5.60 -6.82 5.88
CA THR A 162 5.59 -6.39 4.47
C THR A 162 5.62 -7.56 3.47
N TYR A 163 5.87 -8.78 3.93
CA TYR A 163 5.95 -9.99 3.09
C TYR A 163 5.24 -11.20 3.70
N VAL A 164 4.23 -10.95 4.53
CA VAL A 164 3.26 -11.97 4.98
C VAL A 164 1.85 -11.60 4.51
N GLY A 165 0.97 -12.58 4.52
CA GLY A 165 -0.41 -12.46 4.07
C GLY A 165 -1.42 -12.27 5.19
N LYS A 166 -2.64 -12.77 4.97
CA LYS A 166 -3.72 -12.78 5.97
C LYS A 166 -3.41 -13.70 7.14
N LYS A 167 -4.16 -13.49 8.22
CA LYS A 167 -4.18 -14.41 9.36
C LYS A 167 -5.10 -15.59 9.04
N LEU A 168 -4.62 -16.80 9.26
CA LEU A 168 -5.30 -18.07 9.00
C LEU A 168 -6.13 -18.50 10.22
N SER A 169 -6.99 -19.51 10.03
CA SER A 169 -7.85 -20.05 11.10
C SER A 169 -7.06 -20.57 12.31
N ASN A 170 -5.84 -21.06 12.09
CA ASN A 170 -4.92 -21.55 13.13
C ASN A 170 -4.21 -20.41 13.90
N GLY A 171 -4.53 -19.15 13.59
CA GLY A 171 -3.96 -17.97 14.24
C GLY A 171 -2.59 -17.53 13.73
N LYS A 172 -1.96 -18.28 12.81
CA LYS A 172 -0.71 -17.88 12.14
C LYS A 172 -1.00 -17.00 10.93
N TYR A 173 0.03 -16.35 10.39
CA TYR A 173 -0.07 -15.62 9.12
C TYR A 173 0.33 -16.49 7.94
N ALA A 174 -0.26 -16.24 6.77
CA ALA A 174 0.20 -16.82 5.51
C ALA A 174 1.63 -16.33 5.21
N ILE A 175 2.55 -17.26 4.93
CA ILE A 175 3.96 -16.95 4.71
C ILE A 175 4.25 -16.96 3.21
N VAL A 176 4.61 -15.80 2.66
CA VAL A 176 4.90 -15.65 1.21
C VAL A 176 6.25 -16.25 0.84
N TYR A 177 7.24 -16.09 1.72
CA TYR A 177 8.60 -16.58 1.51
C TYR A 177 9.07 -17.43 2.69
N PRO A 178 8.76 -18.75 2.70
CA PRO A 178 9.05 -19.63 3.85
C PRO A 178 10.53 -19.66 4.25
N ASN A 179 11.44 -19.61 3.29
CA ASN A 179 12.89 -19.61 3.56
C ASN A 179 13.41 -18.29 4.16
N TYR A 180 12.59 -17.23 4.11
CA TYR A 180 12.94 -15.84 4.42
C TYR A 180 12.05 -15.26 5.53
N THR A 181 11.20 -16.07 6.15
CA THR A 181 10.30 -15.63 7.21
C THR A 181 10.37 -16.58 8.39
N ASN A 182 10.59 -16.04 9.59
CA ASN A 182 10.57 -16.83 10.80
C ASN A 182 9.14 -17.17 11.21
N ASP A 183 8.94 -18.34 11.79
CA ASP A 183 7.62 -18.81 12.25
C ASP A 183 6.98 -17.88 13.30
N ASP A 184 7.80 -17.19 14.10
CA ASP A 184 7.38 -16.21 15.11
C ASP A 184 7.26 -14.78 14.58
N LEU A 185 7.49 -14.58 13.27
CA LEU A 185 7.52 -13.27 12.59
C LEU A 185 8.55 -12.28 13.14
N SER A 186 9.58 -12.78 13.83
CA SER A 186 10.71 -11.94 14.24
C SER A 186 11.57 -11.55 13.03
N TYR A 187 12.14 -10.35 13.08
CA TYR A 187 13.17 -9.95 12.12
C TYR A 187 14.43 -10.81 12.32
N GLN A 188 14.99 -11.32 11.23
CA GLN A 188 16.29 -11.98 11.21
C GLN A 188 17.08 -11.53 9.99
N GLU A 189 18.27 -10.99 10.22
CA GLU A 189 19.19 -10.59 9.15
C GLU A 189 19.52 -11.76 8.21
N GLY A 190 19.54 -11.51 6.90
CA GLY A 190 19.77 -12.51 5.87
C GLY A 190 18.55 -13.37 5.52
N LYS A 191 17.50 -13.36 6.35
CA LYS A 191 16.20 -13.93 6.03
C LYS A 191 15.15 -12.86 5.74
N SER A 192 15.14 -11.79 6.51
CA SER A 192 14.16 -10.70 6.36
C SER A 192 14.57 -9.70 5.28
N ARG A 193 13.58 -8.96 4.76
CA ARG A 193 13.88 -7.77 3.95
C ARG A 193 14.72 -6.80 4.77
N LYS A 194 15.70 -6.18 4.12
CA LYS A 194 16.60 -5.20 4.71
C LYS A 194 16.67 -3.97 3.83
N TRP A 195 16.57 -2.81 4.46
CA TRP A 195 16.63 -1.50 3.89
C TRP A 195 18.00 -0.93 4.16
N ASP A 196 18.54 -0.28 3.14
CA ASP A 196 19.76 0.51 3.21
C ASP A 196 19.42 1.87 2.60
N ASP A 197 19.88 2.96 3.22
CA ASP A 197 19.56 4.31 2.76
C ASP A 197 20.05 4.58 1.33
N LYS A 198 21.01 3.81 0.79
CA LYS A 198 21.33 3.88 -0.64
C LYS A 198 20.13 3.58 -1.54
N MET A 199 19.19 2.76 -1.07
CA MET A 199 17.98 2.35 -1.81
C MET A 199 16.96 3.49 -1.99
N TYR A 200 17.19 4.67 -1.41
CA TYR A 200 16.44 5.87 -1.78
C TYR A 200 16.70 6.32 -3.23
N LEU A 201 17.82 5.90 -3.83
CA LEU A 201 18.18 6.23 -5.21
C LEU A 201 18.50 4.94 -5.98
N TYR A 202 18.13 4.90 -7.26
CA TYR A 202 18.56 3.79 -8.12
C TYR A 202 20.04 3.90 -8.48
N PRO A 203 20.79 2.80 -8.58
CA PRO A 203 22.15 2.84 -9.09
C PRO A 203 22.17 3.27 -10.56
N ILE A 204 23.12 4.12 -10.94
CA ILE A 204 23.47 4.35 -12.35
C ILE A 204 24.10 3.05 -12.86
N ALA A 205 23.61 2.52 -13.97
CA ALA A 205 24.13 1.27 -14.50
C ALA A 205 25.64 1.37 -14.78
N THR A 206 26.42 0.38 -14.32
CA THR A 206 27.89 0.39 -14.43
C THR A 206 28.39 0.58 -15.86
N GLY A 207 27.67 0.01 -16.84
CA GLY A 207 27.99 0.20 -18.26
C GLY A 207 27.86 1.65 -18.72
N GLU A 208 26.91 2.42 -18.19
CA GLU A 208 26.76 3.84 -18.52
C GLU A 208 27.87 4.68 -17.89
N LEU A 209 28.29 4.36 -16.65
CA LEU A 209 29.45 5.01 -16.01
C LEU A 209 30.75 4.76 -16.78
N GLN A 210 30.92 3.55 -17.33
CA GLN A 210 32.09 3.20 -18.14
C GLN A 210 32.07 3.92 -19.50
N ARG A 211 30.91 4.03 -20.14
CA ARG A 211 30.75 4.73 -21.43
C ARG A 211 30.92 6.24 -21.30
N ASN A 212 30.40 6.82 -20.21
CA ASN A 212 30.51 8.25 -19.94
C ASN A 212 31.02 8.49 -18.50
N PRO A 213 32.35 8.60 -18.31
CA PRO A 213 32.95 8.87 -17.00
C PRO A 213 32.50 10.20 -16.37
N GLN A 214 31.89 11.12 -17.13
CA GLN A 214 31.35 12.37 -16.59
C GLN A 214 30.07 12.16 -15.75
N LEU A 215 29.47 10.97 -15.79
CA LEU A 215 28.35 10.58 -14.93
C LEU A 215 28.79 10.23 -13.50
N LEU A 216 30.10 10.16 -13.24
CA LEU A 216 30.63 9.97 -11.89
C LEU A 216 30.43 11.25 -11.04
N PRO A 217 30.27 11.12 -9.72
CA PRO A 217 30.24 9.87 -8.96
C PRO A 217 28.91 9.11 -9.10
N GLN A 218 28.94 7.82 -8.74
CA GLN A 218 27.73 7.01 -8.56
C GLN A 218 26.82 7.62 -7.47
N ASN A 219 25.53 7.27 -7.50
CA ASN A 219 24.61 7.59 -6.40
C ASN A 219 25.14 7.05 -5.06
N PRO A 220 24.98 7.78 -3.94
CA PRO A 220 25.56 7.41 -2.66
C PRO A 220 25.28 5.97 -2.23
N GLY A 221 26.34 5.22 -1.88
CA GLY A 221 26.29 3.86 -1.34
C GLY A 221 26.19 2.72 -2.37
N TRP A 222 26.04 3.03 -3.66
CA TRP A 222 26.03 2.05 -4.75
C TRP A 222 27.39 1.83 -5.41
#